data_AF-A0A2V7V654-F1
#
_entry.id   AF-A0A2V7V654-F1
#
_cell.length_a   1.000
_cell.length_b   1.000
_cell.length_c   1.000
_cell.angle_alpha   90.00
_cell.angle_beta   90.00
_cell.angle_gamma   90.00
#
_symmetry.space_group_name_H-M   'P 1'
#
loop_
_entity.id
_entity.type
_entity.pdbx_description
1 polymer ?
#
loop_
_entity_poly.entity_id
_entity_poly.type
_entity_poly.pdbx_seq_one_letter_code
_entity_poly.pdbx_strand_id
1 'polypeptide(L)'
;DDPSAVWNVYLAQTNDGQTFTQSRVSNSANHVGVVCTFGTGCQSGTRNLLDLFQVSIDPQNGKAAVVYTDDTITTDSSGNPLPQMVLAQQQ
;
A
#
# COMPACT_ATOMS: atom_id res chain seq x y z
N ASP A 1 -20.34 3.26 3.84
CA ASP A 1 -18.93 3.64 3.75
C ASP A 1 -18.40 3.92 5.13
N ASP A 2 -17.35 3.20 5.54
CA ASP A 2 -16.74 3.35 6.85
C ASP A 2 -15.50 4.25 6.74
N PRO A 3 -15.57 5.53 7.17
CA PRO A 3 -14.43 6.44 7.13
C PRO A 3 -13.34 6.05 8.15
N SER A 4 -13.58 5.05 9.00
CA SER A 4 -12.59 4.50 9.95
C SER A 4 -11.84 3.28 9.41
N ALA A 5 -12.12 2.84 8.18
CA ALA A 5 -11.40 1.74 7.55
C ALA A 5 -9.95 2.14 7.23
N VAL A 6 -9.00 1.68 8.04
CA VAL A 6 -7.56 1.98 7.86
C VAL A 6 -6.86 0.81 7.17
N TRP A 7 -6.16 1.12 6.08
CA TRP A 7 -5.43 0.14 5.28
C TRP A 7 -3.92 0.33 5.43
N ASN A 8 -3.21 -0.79 5.54
CA ASN A 8 -1.77 -0.82 5.71
C ASN A 8 -1.16 -1.85 4.76
N VAL A 9 0.08 -1.58 4.31
CA VAL A 9 0.87 -2.53 3.55
C VAL A 9 1.68 -3.41 4.49
N TYR A 10 1.61 -4.72 4.25
CA TYR A 10 2.36 -5.72 4.98
C TYR A 10 3.23 -6.54 4.01
N LEU A 11 4.42 -6.89 4.46
CA LEU A 11 5.35 -7.77 3.76
C LEU A 11 5.47 -9.07 4.53
N ALA A 12 5.20 -10.20 3.86
CA ALA A 12 5.51 -11.53 4.36
C ALA A 12 6.80 -12.05 3.72
N GLN A 13 7.77 -12.48 4.52
CA GLN A 13 9.05 -13.00 4.06
C GLN A 13 9.37 -14.34 4.68
N THR A 14 10.08 -15.17 3.94
CA THR A 14 10.57 -16.49 4.37
C THR A 14 12.03 -16.66 3.96
N ASN A 15 12.80 -17.38 4.79
CA ASN A 15 14.17 -17.80 4.49
C ASN A 15 14.27 -19.31 4.21
N ASP A 16 13.23 -20.08 4.53
CA ASP A 16 13.17 -21.54 4.42
C ASP A 16 12.10 -22.05 3.44
N GLY A 17 11.28 -21.14 2.89
CA GLY A 17 10.16 -21.45 2.00
C GLY A 17 8.92 -21.97 2.72
N GLN A 18 8.92 -22.06 4.06
CA GLN A 18 7.83 -22.66 4.84
C GLN A 18 7.29 -21.74 5.92
N THR A 19 8.19 -21.09 6.67
CA THR A 19 7.83 -20.18 7.76
C THR A 19 7.86 -18.75 7.25
N PHE A 20 6.77 -18.01 7.45
CA PHE A 20 6.65 -16.63 7.02
C PHE A 20 6.56 -15.69 8.22
N THR A 21 7.39 -14.65 8.21
CA THR A 21 7.29 -13.52 9.14
C THR A 21 6.62 -12.36 8.42
N GLN A 22 5.58 -11.81 9.01
CA GLN A 22 4.91 -10.61 8.51
C GLN A 22 5.42 -9.36 9.22
N SER A 23 5.67 -8.30 8.46
CA SER A 23 6.02 -6.98 8.97
C SER A 23 5.18 -5.91 8.29
N ARG A 24 4.92 -4.80 9.00
CA ARG A 24 4.29 -3.62 8.40
C ARG A 24 5.35 -2.83 7.64
N VAL A 25 5.04 -2.45 6.40
CA VAL A 25 6.00 -1.82 5.48
C VAL A 25 6.25 -0.35 5.83
N SER A 26 5.25 0.34 6.37
CA SER A 26 5.33 1.74 6.80
C SER A 26 4.67 1.93 8.16
N ASN A 27 5.06 2.99 8.87
CA ASN A 27 4.40 3.41 10.11
C ASN A 27 3.07 4.15 9.86
N SER A 28 2.85 4.63 8.64
CA SER A 28 1.60 5.26 8.19
C SER A 28 0.68 4.26 7.48
N ALA A 29 -0.62 4.56 7.51
CA ALA A 29 -1.59 3.92 6.64
C ALA A 29 -1.37 4.40 5.21
N ASN A 30 -1.63 3.53 4.22
CA ASN A 30 -1.51 3.89 2.81
C ASN A 30 -2.87 4.21 2.16
N HIS A 31 -3.96 3.99 2.90
CA HIS A 31 -5.31 4.40 2.52
C HIS A 31 -6.22 4.44 3.76
N VAL A 32 -7.20 5.35 3.75
CA VAL A 32 -8.29 5.41 4.73
C VAL A 32 -9.62 5.56 4.00
N GLY A 33 -10.59 4.73 4.37
CA GLY A 33 -11.92 4.72 3.78
C GLY A 33 -12.18 3.52 2.88
N VAL A 34 -13.14 3.71 1.97
CA VAL A 34 -13.65 2.64 1.10
C VAL A 34 -12.79 2.48 -0.15
N VAL A 35 -12.40 1.23 -0.40
CA VAL A 35 -11.86 0.81 -1.69
C VAL A 35 -13.00 0.37 -2.60
N CYS A 36 -13.15 1.06 -3.73
CA CYS A 36 -14.14 0.72 -4.72
C CYS A 36 -13.65 -0.39 -5.66
N THR A 37 -14.50 -1.39 -5.90
CA THR A 37 -14.22 -2.55 -6.77
C THR A 37 -15.06 -2.57 -8.05
N PHE A 38 -15.83 -1.50 -8.32
CA PHE A 38 -16.74 -1.39 -9.47
C PHE A 38 -16.07 -0.85 -10.75
N GLY A 39 -14.74 -0.73 -10.78
CA GLY A 39 -13.99 -0.22 -11.92
C GLY A 39 -14.38 1.22 -12.26
N THR A 40 -14.93 1.46 -13.45
CA THR A 40 -15.36 2.80 -13.87
C THR A 40 -16.63 3.29 -13.16
N GLY A 41 -17.31 2.43 -12.40
CA GLY A 41 -18.50 2.79 -11.61
C GLY A 41 -18.20 3.43 -10.26
N CYS A 42 -16.94 3.72 -9.94
CA CYS A 42 -16.53 4.24 -8.64
C CYS A 42 -16.93 5.71 -8.46
N GLN A 43 -17.44 6.03 -7.26
CA GLN A 43 -17.75 7.41 -6.89
C GLN A 43 -16.46 8.22 -6.69
N SER A 44 -16.52 9.52 -6.97
CA SER A 44 -15.43 10.44 -6.66
C SER A 44 -15.02 10.33 -5.19
N GLY A 45 -13.72 10.36 -4.92
CA GLY A 45 -13.18 10.24 -3.57
C GLY A 45 -13.09 8.81 -3.04
N THR A 46 -13.54 7.79 -3.80
CA THR A 46 -13.24 6.38 -3.50
C THR A 46 -11.99 5.92 -4.26
N ARG A 47 -11.17 5.09 -3.63
CA ARG A 47 -9.93 4.61 -4.25
C ARG A 47 -10.22 3.39 -5.11
N ASN A 48 -9.68 3.33 -6.33
CA ASN A 48 -9.63 2.09 -7.13
C ASN A 48 -8.68 1.09 -6.45
N LEU A 49 -8.95 -0.22 -6.55
CA LEU A 49 -8.12 -1.27 -5.93
C LEU A 49 -6.62 -1.12 -6.31
N LEU A 50 -5.73 -1.41 -5.36
CA LEU A 50 -4.28 -1.17 -5.39
C LEU A 50 -3.60 -1.68 -6.67
N ASP A 51 -3.27 -0.78 -7.61
CA ASP A 51 -2.81 -1.15 -8.95
C ASP A 51 -1.31 -1.55 -9.06
N LEU A 52 -0.48 -1.33 -8.03
CA LEU A 52 0.93 -1.75 -8.08
C LEU A 52 1.52 -2.10 -6.70
N PHE A 53 2.03 -3.33 -6.61
CA PHE A 53 2.95 -3.79 -5.57
C PHE A 53 4.18 -4.39 -6.22
N GLN A 54 5.35 -3.95 -5.81
CA GLN A 54 6.62 -4.55 -6.22
C GLN A 54 7.52 -4.73 -5.02
N VAL A 55 8.18 -5.88 -4.94
CA VAL A 55 9.14 -6.21 -3.90
C VAL A 55 10.47 -6.57 -4.57
N SER A 56 11.56 -6.02 -4.05
CA SER A 56 12.91 -6.42 -4.38
C SER A 56 13.65 -6.80 -3.11
N ILE A 57 14.46 -7.86 -3.16
CA ILE A 57 15.30 -8.30 -2.04
C ILE A 57 16.76 -8.08 -2.41
N ASP A 58 17.52 -7.43 -1.53
CA ASP A 58 18.98 -7.35 -1.67
C ASP A 58 19.61 -8.71 -1.33
N PRO A 59 20.27 -9.38 -2.29
CA PRO A 59 20.84 -10.71 -2.05
C PRO A 59 22.03 -10.71 -1.08
N GLN A 60 22.62 -9.54 -0.76
CA GLN A 60 23.76 -9.44 0.14
C GLN A 60 23.35 -9.45 1.62
N ASN A 61 22.18 -8.89 1.94
CA ASN A 61 21.73 -8.70 3.32
C ASN A 61 20.28 -9.13 3.59
N GLY A 62 19.54 -9.57 2.57
CA GLY A 62 18.16 -10.06 2.67
C GLY A 62 17.11 -8.98 2.91
N LYS A 63 17.47 -7.69 2.88
CA LYS A 63 16.54 -6.58 3.12
C LYS A 63 15.63 -6.37 1.92
N ALA A 64 14.36 -6.09 2.20
CA ALA A 64 13.37 -5.77 1.19
C ALA A 64 13.25 -4.27 0.93
N ALA A 65 13.05 -3.95 -0.34
CA ALA A 65 12.50 -2.69 -0.82
C ALA A 65 11.09 -2.98 -1.37
N VAL A 66 10.09 -2.27 -0.86
CA VAL A 66 8.68 -2.42 -1.26
C VAL A 66 8.21 -1.13 -1.89
N VAL A 67 7.77 -1.21 -3.13
CA VAL A 67 7.09 -0.12 -3.84
C VAL A 67 5.59 -0.40 -3.84
N TYR A 68 4.81 0.58 -3.39
CA TYR A 68 3.35 0.46 -3.25
C TYR A 68 2.66 1.80 -3.53
N THR A 69 1.34 1.75 -3.73
CA THR A 69 0.55 2.97 -3.90
C THR A 69 -0.01 3.47 -2.56
N ASP A 70 0.18 4.75 -2.30
CA ASP A 70 -0.33 5.50 -1.14
C ASP A 70 -1.16 6.69 -1.63
N ASP A 71 -2.39 6.85 -1.15
CA ASP A 71 -3.26 7.98 -1.49
C ASP A 71 -3.47 8.97 -0.33
N THR A 72 -2.73 8.81 0.77
CA THR A 72 -2.84 9.65 1.97
C THR A 72 -1.94 10.88 1.94
N ILE A 73 -1.12 11.03 0.90
CA ILE A 73 -0.03 12.02 0.84
C ILE A 73 -0.48 13.35 0.24
N THR A 74 -1.25 13.33 -0.85
CA THR A 74 -1.74 14.55 -1.53
C THR A 74 -3.17 14.39 -2.05
N THR A 75 -3.81 15.53 -2.36
CA THR A 75 -5.16 15.60 -2.92
C THR A 75 -5.20 16.51 -4.15
N ASP A 76 -6.21 16.31 -5.01
CA ASP A 76 -6.52 17.21 -6.11
C ASP A 76 -7.19 18.52 -5.63
N SER A 77 -7.51 19.42 -6.57
CA SER A 77 -8.18 20.70 -6.25
C SER A 77 -9.57 20.55 -5.62
N SER A 78 -10.18 19.37 -5.75
CA SER A 78 -11.48 19.03 -5.18
C SER A 78 -11.37 18.29 -3.85
N GLY A 79 -10.15 18.05 -3.36
CA GLY A 79 -9.89 17.33 -2.12
C GLY A 79 -9.93 15.81 -2.26
N ASN A 80 -10.00 15.26 -3.48
CA ASN A 80 -9.94 13.82 -3.68
C ASN A 80 -8.51 13.31 -3.48
N PRO A 81 -8.30 12.19 -2.77
CA PRO A 81 -7.00 11.52 -2.65
C PRO A 81 -6.35 11.24 -4.01
N LEU A 82 -5.05 11.53 -4.15
CA LEU A 82 -4.27 11.21 -5.35
C LEU A 82 -3.38 9.99 -5.09
N PRO A 83 -3.49 8.91 -5.89
CA PRO A 83 -2.63 7.73 -5.74
C PRO A 83 -1.20 8.05 -6.17
N GLN A 84 -0.22 7.82 -5.28
CA GLN A 84 1.19 8.03 -5.52
C GLN A 84 2.00 6.76 -5.28
N MET A 85 2.98 6.50 -6.13
CA MET A 85 3.91 5.39 -5.94
C MET A 85 5.00 5.81 -4.94
N VAL A 86 5.13 5.04 -3.86
CA VAL A 86 6.12 5.27 -2.80
C VAL A 86 7.01 4.05 -2.61
N LEU A 87 8.21 4.28 -2.09
CA LEU A 87 9.20 3.27 -1.76
C LEU A 87 9.42 3.23 -0.25
N ALA A 88 9.37 2.04 0.34
CA ALA A 88 9.82 1.78 1.70
C ALA A 88 10.93 0.72 1.69
N GLN A 89 11.93 0.88 2.56
CA GLN A 89 13.07 -0.03 2.68
C GLN A 89 13.17 -0.54 4.11
N GLN A 90 13.43 -1.84 4.28
CA GLN A 90 13.72 -2.42 5.58
C GLN A 90 15.06 -1.88 6.11
N GLN A 91 15.09 -1.53 7.40
CA GLN A 91 16.27 -0.97 8.07
C GLN A 91 17.35 -1.99 8.36
#